data_AF-A0A091F968-F1
#
_entry.id   AF-A0A091F968-F1
#
_cell.length_a   1.000
_cell.length_b   1.000
_cell.length_c   1.000
_cell.angle_alpha   90.00
_cell.angle_beta   90.00
_cell.angle_gamma   90.00
#
_symmetry.space_group_name_H-M   'P 1'
#
loop_
_entity.id
_entity.type
_entity.pdbx_description
1 polymer ?
#
loop_
_entity_poly.entity_id
_entity_poly.type
_entity_poly.pdbx_seq_one_letter_code
_entity_poly.pdbx_strand_id
1 'polypeptide(L)'
;RCKNLSVSFWNSYWMLPSDVCGMNCFWEAAFRYDYMKTHPSEKMHLAVVACGERLEETVTMLRSAIIFSIKPLHFHIFAEDQLHESFKDILDEFPYEGKVNYTLYPITFPSESAAEWKKLFKPCASQRLFLPLILKNVDSLLYVDTDILFLRPVDDIWSFLGKFNSTQIAAMAPEHEEPRIGWYNRFARHPYYGVTGINSGVMLMNMTRIRRKYFKNDMTPVRLQWGEILMPLLKKYKLNITWGDQDLLNIMFFHNPESLYVFPCQWNYRPDHCIYGSNCRTAEEEGIFILHGNRGVYHDDKQPTFRAVYEAIKNYSFGDDLVHSLLQPLERELQKTTHTYCGRVYKVFIKQLTKSIRDLYARRSKG
;
A
#
# COMPACT_ATOMS: atom_id res chain seq x y z
N ARG A 1 35.06 -36.87 -11.15
CA ARG A 1 34.97 -37.51 -12.48
C ARG A 1 33.51 -37.93 -12.70
N CYS A 2 32.67 -37.03 -13.21
CA CYS A 2 31.30 -37.33 -13.58
C CYS A 2 31.28 -37.63 -15.08
N LYS A 3 30.71 -38.79 -15.48
CA LYS A 3 30.50 -39.13 -16.89
C LYS A 3 29.17 -38.52 -17.35
N ASN A 4 29.25 -37.75 -18.42
CA ASN A 4 28.11 -37.28 -19.21
C ASN A 4 27.38 -38.49 -19.82
N LEU A 5 26.06 -38.57 -19.62
CA LEU A 5 25.17 -39.36 -20.44
C LEU A 5 24.13 -38.40 -21.02
N SER A 6 24.18 -38.25 -22.35
CA SER A 6 23.18 -37.58 -23.16
C SER A 6 21.94 -38.46 -23.24
N VAL A 7 20.77 -37.94 -22.86
CA VAL A 7 19.50 -38.62 -23.11
C VAL A 7 18.66 -37.73 -24.01
N SER A 8 18.71 -38.01 -25.30
CA SER A 8 17.78 -37.52 -26.32
C SER A 8 16.96 -38.70 -26.79
N PHE A 9 15.72 -38.85 -26.32
CA PHE A 9 14.66 -39.50 -27.10
C PHE A 9 13.31 -39.06 -26.53
N TRP A 10 12.60 -38.26 -27.31
CA TRP A 10 11.15 -38.18 -27.27
C TRP A 10 10.59 -39.51 -27.79
N ASN A 11 9.69 -40.14 -27.03
CA ASN A 11 8.61 -40.91 -27.65
C ASN A 11 7.35 -40.87 -26.80
N SER A 12 6.25 -40.57 -27.48
CA SER A 12 4.87 -40.48 -27.02
C SER A 12 4.29 -41.89 -26.85
N TYR A 13 3.17 -42.00 -26.12
CA TYR A 13 2.39 -43.21 -25.83
C TYR A 13 2.84 -44.01 -24.62
N TRP A 14 2.21 -43.76 -23.46
CA TRP A 14 1.63 -44.83 -22.65
C TRP A 14 0.35 -44.32 -21.97
N MET A 15 -0.78 -44.90 -22.37
CA MET A 15 -2.06 -44.82 -21.66
C MET A 15 -1.93 -45.50 -20.30
N LEU A 16 -2.52 -44.89 -19.28
CA LEU A 16 -2.71 -45.50 -17.95
C LEU A 16 -3.84 -46.55 -18.03
N PRO A 17 -3.67 -47.75 -17.46
CA PRO A 17 -4.79 -48.67 -17.26
C PRO A 17 -5.70 -48.15 -16.14
N SER A 18 -7.01 -48.19 -16.40
CA SER A 18 -8.07 -48.03 -15.42
C SER A 18 -8.11 -49.20 -14.43
N ASP A 19 -8.58 -48.90 -13.23
CA ASP A 19 -9.03 -49.84 -12.18
C ASP A 19 -7.99 -50.30 -11.15
N VAL A 20 -7.72 -49.45 -10.15
CA VAL A 20 -7.80 -49.84 -8.72
C VAL A 20 -8.25 -48.63 -7.90
N CYS A 21 -9.48 -48.65 -7.39
CA CYS A 21 -9.95 -47.78 -6.32
C CYS A 21 -9.84 -48.55 -5.00
N GLY A 22 -9.18 -47.99 -3.98
CA GLY A 22 -9.17 -48.60 -2.65
C GLY A 22 -8.15 -48.02 -1.68
N MET A 23 -8.65 -47.15 -0.79
CA MET A 23 -8.14 -46.78 0.54
C MET A 23 -6.95 -45.81 0.67
N ASN A 24 -7.26 -44.67 1.30
CA ASN A 24 -6.46 -43.92 2.26
C ASN A 24 -4.97 -43.68 1.95
N CYS A 25 -4.68 -42.58 1.26
CA CYS A 25 -3.46 -41.81 1.53
C CYS A 25 -3.83 -40.42 2.01
N PHE A 26 -3.75 -40.25 3.33
CA PHE A 26 -3.50 -38.99 4.01
C PHE A 26 -2.35 -38.26 3.30
N TRP A 27 -2.59 -37.08 2.73
CA TRP A 27 -1.52 -36.19 2.28
C TRP A 27 -1.08 -35.33 3.46
N GLU A 28 -0.31 -35.94 4.36
CA GLU A 28 0.60 -35.21 5.23
C GLU A 28 1.73 -34.60 4.40
N ALA A 29 1.80 -33.27 4.44
CA ALA A 29 3.04 -32.50 4.57
C ALA A 29 4.29 -33.06 3.87
N ALA A 30 4.31 -33.10 2.54
CA ALA A 30 5.57 -32.98 1.82
C ALA A 30 5.98 -31.50 1.78
N PHE A 31 6.60 -31.02 2.87
CA PHE A 31 7.43 -29.83 2.88
C PHE A 31 8.51 -30.02 1.79
N ARG A 32 8.23 -29.52 0.58
CA ARG A 32 9.27 -29.23 -0.39
C ARG A 32 10.10 -28.12 0.23
N TYR A 33 11.20 -28.53 0.86
CA TYR A 33 12.40 -27.73 1.01
C TYR A 33 12.83 -27.29 -0.38
N ASP A 34 12.22 -26.22 -0.86
CA ASP A 34 12.80 -25.43 -1.94
C ASP A 34 14.08 -24.85 -1.35
N TYR A 35 15.21 -25.32 -1.90
CA TYR A 35 16.53 -24.88 -1.52
C TYR A 35 16.58 -23.38 -1.77
N MET A 36 16.39 -22.60 -0.69
CA MET A 36 16.37 -21.14 -0.76
C MET A 36 17.68 -20.70 -1.41
N LYS A 37 17.62 -20.35 -2.69
CA LYS A 37 18.59 -19.42 -3.25
C LYS A 37 18.46 -18.19 -2.37
N THR A 38 19.47 -17.96 -1.54
CA THR A 38 19.62 -16.74 -0.78
C THR A 38 19.76 -15.61 -1.78
N HIS A 39 18.62 -15.08 -2.23
CA HIS A 39 18.58 -13.77 -2.83
C HIS A 39 19.12 -12.80 -1.77
N PRO A 40 20.02 -11.87 -2.14
CA PRO A 40 20.42 -10.83 -1.22
C PRO A 40 19.15 -10.22 -0.64
N SER A 41 19.07 -10.15 0.70
CA SER A 41 17.89 -9.69 1.46
C SER A 41 17.14 -8.62 0.68
N GLU A 42 15.99 -8.99 0.10
CA GLU A 42 15.23 -8.11 -0.77
C GLU A 42 14.82 -6.87 0.03
N LYS A 43 15.44 -5.73 -0.31
CA LYS A 43 15.16 -4.43 0.33
C LYS A 43 13.78 -3.97 -0.12
N MET A 44 12.92 -3.61 0.83
CA MET A 44 11.59 -3.07 0.51
C MET A 44 11.69 -1.56 0.29
N HIS A 45 11.03 -1.04 -0.73
CA HIS A 45 11.03 0.37 -1.07
C HIS A 45 9.68 1.00 -0.76
N LEU A 46 9.66 1.99 0.13
CA LEU A 46 8.45 2.74 0.50
C LEU A 46 8.62 4.19 0.05
N ALA A 47 7.66 4.73 -0.72
CA ALA A 47 7.65 6.12 -1.15
C ALA A 47 6.50 6.90 -0.50
N VAL A 48 6.77 8.17 -0.24
CA VAL A 48 5.79 9.15 0.24
C VAL A 48 6.07 10.50 -0.39
N VAL A 49 5.02 11.31 -0.55
CA VAL A 49 5.12 12.70 -1.02
C VAL A 49 4.58 13.63 0.04
N ALA A 50 5.38 14.58 0.52
CA ALA A 50 5.04 15.49 1.61
C ALA A 50 5.20 16.96 1.18
N CYS A 51 4.14 17.76 1.29
CA CYS A 51 4.14 19.19 0.96
C CYS A 51 3.36 19.99 2.01
N GLY A 52 3.76 21.26 2.21
CA GLY A 52 3.21 22.10 3.28
C GLY A 52 3.45 21.52 4.69
N GLU A 53 2.45 21.65 5.55
CA GLU A 53 2.51 21.29 6.99
C GLU A 53 2.42 19.77 7.26
N ARG A 54 2.94 18.92 6.36
CA ARG A 54 2.78 17.45 6.43
C ARG A 54 3.99 16.72 7.03
N LEU A 55 4.95 17.45 7.61
CA LEU A 55 6.16 16.88 8.20
C LEU A 55 5.85 15.88 9.31
N GLU A 56 5.13 16.30 10.35
CA GLU A 56 4.85 15.47 11.53
C GLU A 56 4.00 14.24 11.16
N GLU A 57 3.02 14.43 10.28
CA GLU A 57 2.19 13.34 9.76
C GLU A 57 3.03 12.30 9.01
N THR A 58 3.91 12.75 8.12
CA THR A 58 4.84 11.88 7.38
C THR A 58 5.80 11.15 8.32
N VAL A 59 6.39 11.85 9.30
CA VAL A 59 7.27 11.24 10.29
C VAL A 59 6.52 10.17 11.09
N THR A 60 5.27 10.41 11.47
CA THR A 60 4.45 9.45 12.23
C THR A 60 4.11 8.22 11.38
N MET A 61 3.80 8.42 10.09
CA MET A 61 3.64 7.33 9.13
C MET A 61 4.92 6.48 9.04
N LEU A 62 6.08 7.11 8.88
CA LEU A 62 7.36 6.42 8.85
C LEU A 62 7.62 5.66 10.16
N ARG A 63 7.36 6.27 11.33
CA ARG A 63 7.46 5.58 12.63
C ARG A 63 6.62 4.30 12.64
N SER A 64 5.35 4.37 12.22
CA SER A 64 4.46 3.19 12.18
C SER A 64 5.01 2.08 11.28
N ALA A 65 5.60 2.43 10.13
CA ALA A 65 6.21 1.47 9.23
C ALA A 65 7.38 0.75 9.91
N ILE A 66 8.23 1.50 10.63
CA ILE A 66 9.44 0.91 11.20
C ILE A 66 9.16 0.08 12.46
N ILE A 67 8.17 0.45 13.30
CA ILE A 67 7.84 -0.30 14.52
C ILE A 67 7.63 -1.80 14.24
N PHE A 68 6.96 -2.12 13.12
CA PHE A 68 6.55 -3.49 12.81
C PHE A 68 7.36 -4.16 11.69
N SER A 69 8.22 -3.44 10.97
CA SER A 69 8.93 -4.01 9.82
C SER A 69 10.00 -5.03 10.23
N ILE A 70 10.11 -6.08 9.42
CA ILE A 70 11.00 -7.22 9.67
C ILE A 70 12.24 -7.09 8.79
N LYS A 71 12.02 -6.94 7.47
CA LYS A 71 13.08 -6.75 6.48
C LYS A 71 13.53 -5.27 6.39
N PRO A 72 14.73 -5.02 5.84
CA PRO A 72 15.21 -3.66 5.63
C PRO A 72 14.30 -2.83 4.73
N LEU A 73 14.12 -1.57 5.10
CA LEU A 73 13.32 -0.58 4.38
C LEU A 73 14.21 0.49 3.74
N HIS A 74 13.81 0.93 2.55
CA HIS A 74 14.29 2.16 1.94
C HIS A 74 13.17 3.16 1.77
N PHE A 75 13.30 4.33 2.37
CA PHE A 75 12.34 5.42 2.20
C PHE A 75 12.74 6.34 1.05
N HIS A 76 11.84 6.53 0.10
CA HIS A 76 11.94 7.55 -0.94
C HIS A 76 10.98 8.69 -0.58
N ILE A 77 11.51 9.77 -0.02
CA ILE A 77 10.71 10.89 0.48
C ILE A 77 10.80 12.01 -0.53
N PHE A 78 9.68 12.29 -1.20
CA PHE A 78 9.56 13.43 -2.11
C PHE A 78 8.97 14.61 -1.34
N ALA A 79 9.73 15.68 -1.15
CA ALA A 79 9.31 16.80 -0.34
C ALA A 79 9.71 18.16 -0.92
N GLU A 80 9.00 19.22 -0.53
CA GLU A 80 9.45 20.60 -0.79
C GLU A 80 10.78 20.86 -0.09
N ASP A 81 11.68 21.61 -0.74
CA ASP A 81 13.06 21.78 -0.29
C ASP A 81 13.17 22.27 1.17
N GLN A 82 12.24 23.13 1.59
CA GLN A 82 12.15 23.66 2.96
C GLN A 82 11.91 22.58 4.05
N LEU A 83 11.42 21.39 3.68
CA LEU A 83 11.21 20.28 4.62
C LEU A 83 12.42 19.35 4.72
N HIS A 84 13.41 19.44 3.81
CA HIS A 84 14.50 18.47 3.70
C HIS A 84 15.39 18.46 4.94
N GLU A 85 15.74 19.63 5.47
CA GLU A 85 16.55 19.76 6.68
C GLU A 85 15.83 19.16 7.89
N SER A 86 14.55 19.51 8.10
CA SER A 86 13.76 18.95 9.20
C SER A 86 13.56 17.45 9.10
N PHE A 87 13.36 16.90 7.89
CA PHE A 87 13.32 15.45 7.71
C PHE A 87 14.66 14.81 8.07
N LYS A 88 15.78 15.43 7.68
CA LYS A 88 17.11 14.92 7.96
C LYS A 88 17.39 14.88 9.45
N ASP A 89 17.14 15.98 10.16
CA ASP A 89 17.37 16.09 11.61
C ASP A 89 16.57 15.02 12.37
N ILE A 90 15.31 14.81 12.00
CA ILE A 90 14.44 13.83 12.69
C ILE A 90 14.83 12.38 12.32
N LEU A 91 15.10 12.09 11.05
CA LEU A 91 15.31 10.72 10.58
C LEU A 91 16.73 10.20 10.88
N ASP A 92 17.72 11.08 11.00
CA ASP A 92 19.08 10.69 11.40
C ASP A 92 19.14 10.30 12.90
N GLU A 93 18.21 10.77 13.72
CA GLU A 93 18.09 10.40 15.15
C GLU A 93 17.37 9.04 15.37
N PHE A 94 16.74 8.47 14.34
CA PHE A 94 15.96 7.25 14.48
C PHE A 94 16.87 6.03 14.78
N PRO A 95 16.65 5.30 15.91
CA PRO A 95 17.60 4.29 16.40
C PRO A 95 17.41 2.93 15.69
N TYR A 96 17.66 2.87 14.38
CA TYR A 96 17.30 1.71 13.54
C TYR A 96 18.47 0.94 12.94
N GLU A 97 19.57 0.74 13.69
CA GLU A 97 20.62 -0.28 13.50
C GLU A 97 20.89 -0.75 12.04
N GLY A 98 20.95 0.19 11.07
CA GLY A 98 21.16 -0.13 9.65
C GLY A 98 20.02 -0.86 8.91
N LYS A 99 18.84 -1.04 9.52
CA LYS A 99 17.65 -1.63 8.86
C LYS A 99 16.88 -0.63 7.99
N VAL A 100 17.07 0.67 8.19
CA VAL A 100 16.36 1.73 7.48
C VAL A 100 17.36 2.68 6.85
N ASN A 101 17.20 2.91 5.54
CA ASN A 101 17.88 4.00 4.84
C ASN A 101 16.83 4.87 4.19
N TYR A 102 17.10 6.15 3.97
CA TYR A 102 16.21 7.03 3.22
C TYR A 102 16.95 7.83 2.15
N THR A 103 16.20 8.41 1.23
CA THR A 103 16.67 9.37 0.25
C THR A 103 15.60 10.43 0.07
N LEU A 104 16.01 11.69 0.19
CA LEU A 104 15.18 12.86 -0.03
C LEU A 104 15.26 13.28 -1.49
N TYR A 105 14.11 13.59 -2.08
CA TYR A 105 13.97 14.04 -3.45
C TYR A 105 13.17 15.35 -3.46
N PRO A 106 13.57 16.35 -4.27
CA PRO A 106 12.72 17.49 -4.52
C PRO A 106 11.47 17.08 -5.31
N ILE A 107 10.37 17.79 -5.09
CA ILE A 107 9.16 17.64 -5.92
C ILE A 107 9.48 18.00 -7.37
N THR A 108 9.22 17.06 -8.28
CA THR A 108 9.63 17.18 -9.68
C THR A 108 8.51 16.76 -10.63
N PHE A 109 8.10 17.70 -11.48
CA PHE A 109 7.11 17.51 -12.54
C PHE A 109 7.70 17.78 -13.93
N PRO A 110 7.10 17.27 -15.02
CA PRO A 110 7.52 17.62 -16.38
C PRO A 110 7.46 19.13 -16.63
N SER A 111 8.57 19.72 -17.09
CA SER A 111 8.78 21.18 -17.13
C SER A 111 7.68 21.97 -17.84
N GLU A 112 7.17 21.45 -18.97
CA GLU A 112 6.15 22.12 -19.78
C GLU A 112 4.76 22.16 -19.13
N SER A 113 4.48 21.27 -18.16
CA SER A 113 3.16 21.11 -17.53
C SER A 113 3.18 21.13 -16.00
N ALA A 114 4.31 21.49 -15.40
CA ALA A 114 4.53 21.43 -13.96
C ALA A 114 3.45 22.19 -13.15
N ALA A 115 3.03 23.36 -13.65
CA ALA A 115 2.00 24.16 -13.00
C ALA A 115 0.61 23.49 -13.00
N GLU A 116 0.27 22.77 -14.07
CA GLU A 116 -1.00 22.02 -14.16
C GLU A 116 -0.99 20.84 -13.17
N TRP A 117 0.11 20.08 -13.15
CA TRP A 117 0.26 18.93 -12.24
C TRP A 117 0.27 19.34 -10.78
N LYS A 118 0.97 20.42 -10.41
CA LYS A 118 1.05 20.90 -9.03
C LYS A 118 -0.31 21.35 -8.47
N LYS A 119 -1.23 21.80 -9.33
CA LYS A 119 -2.57 22.30 -8.96
C LYS A 119 -3.69 21.28 -9.14
N LEU A 120 -3.39 20.05 -9.55
CA LEU A 120 -4.40 19.08 -9.98
C LEU A 120 -5.40 18.69 -8.88
N PHE A 121 -4.96 18.54 -7.63
CA PHE A 121 -5.85 18.19 -6.51
C PHE A 121 -5.35 18.77 -5.18
N LYS A 122 -4.38 18.11 -4.55
CA LYS A 122 -3.61 18.65 -3.43
C LYS A 122 -2.19 18.97 -3.90
N PRO A 123 -1.50 19.94 -3.27
CA PRO A 123 -0.11 20.20 -3.58
C PRO A 123 0.67 18.88 -3.60
N CYS A 124 1.34 18.62 -4.71
CA CYS A 124 2.21 17.46 -4.91
C CYS A 124 1.55 16.07 -4.97
N ALA A 125 0.24 15.91 -4.77
CA ALA A 125 -0.40 14.58 -4.80
C ALA A 125 -0.14 13.82 -6.13
N SER A 126 -0.14 14.56 -7.24
CA SER A 126 0.15 14.05 -8.58
C SER A 126 1.60 13.57 -8.78
N GLN A 127 2.53 13.90 -7.87
CA GLN A 127 3.92 13.44 -7.91
C GLN A 127 3.99 11.90 -7.97
N ARG A 128 3.03 11.20 -7.33
CA ARG A 128 2.94 9.74 -7.33
C ARG A 128 2.87 9.15 -8.74
N LEU A 129 2.24 9.86 -9.69
CA LEU A 129 2.14 9.44 -11.09
C LEU A 129 3.49 9.43 -11.81
N PHE A 130 4.47 10.20 -11.33
CA PHE A 130 5.77 10.36 -11.96
C PHE A 130 6.87 9.47 -11.33
N LEU A 131 6.57 8.80 -10.21
CA LEU A 131 7.53 7.90 -9.54
C LEU A 131 8.12 6.85 -10.49
N PRO A 132 7.36 6.20 -11.40
CA PRO A 132 7.92 5.23 -12.35
C PRO A 132 8.97 5.81 -13.30
N LEU A 133 8.87 7.12 -13.58
CA LEU A 133 9.77 7.83 -14.50
C LEU A 133 11.02 8.38 -13.80
N ILE A 134 10.91 8.67 -12.50
CA ILE A 134 11.99 9.22 -11.67
C ILE A 134 12.85 8.11 -11.08
N LEU A 135 12.22 7.11 -10.44
CA LEU A 135 12.90 6.00 -9.76
C LEU A 135 13.22 4.87 -10.75
N LYS A 136 14.09 5.15 -11.72
CA LYS A 136 14.42 4.24 -12.84
C LYS A 136 15.10 2.94 -12.39
N ASN A 137 15.81 2.99 -11.27
CA ASN A 137 16.57 1.85 -10.72
C ASN A 137 15.81 1.08 -9.62
N VAL A 138 14.54 1.41 -9.39
CA VAL A 138 13.68 0.73 -8.42
C VAL A 138 12.70 -0.14 -9.18
N ASP A 139 12.69 -1.44 -8.91
CA ASP A 139 11.88 -2.44 -9.62
C ASP A 139 10.46 -2.56 -9.08
N SER A 140 10.30 -2.40 -7.77
CA SER A 140 9.02 -2.45 -7.05
C SER A 140 8.99 -1.37 -5.99
N LEU A 141 7.80 -0.83 -5.71
CA LEU A 141 7.62 0.28 -4.78
C LEU A 141 6.27 0.18 -4.09
N LEU A 142 6.21 0.42 -2.78
CA LEU A 142 4.97 0.72 -2.08
C LEU A 142 4.87 2.24 -1.94
N TYR A 143 3.92 2.87 -2.62
CA TYR A 143 3.58 4.26 -2.39
C TYR A 143 2.48 4.36 -1.33
N VAL A 144 2.60 5.32 -0.41
CA VAL A 144 1.58 5.65 0.59
C VAL A 144 1.38 7.16 0.73
N ASP A 145 0.16 7.57 1.06
CA ASP A 145 -0.14 8.95 1.49
C ASP A 145 0.44 9.22 2.90
N THR A 146 0.56 10.51 3.25
CA THR A 146 1.20 10.94 4.50
C THR A 146 0.40 10.53 5.74
N ASP A 147 -0.91 10.38 5.63
CA ASP A 147 -1.86 10.01 6.68
C ASP A 147 -2.10 8.49 6.80
N ILE A 148 -1.17 7.69 6.28
CA ILE A 148 -1.17 6.23 6.45
C ILE A 148 -0.49 5.82 7.76
N LEU A 149 -1.04 4.83 8.46
CA LEU A 149 -0.42 4.19 9.62
C LEU A 149 -0.43 2.67 9.45
N PHE A 150 0.73 2.04 9.58
CA PHE A 150 0.88 0.59 9.53
C PHE A 150 0.62 -0.01 10.92
N LEU A 151 -0.34 -0.93 11.01
CA LEU A 151 -0.66 -1.68 12.24
C LEU A 151 -0.13 -3.12 12.21
N ARG A 152 0.61 -3.45 11.16
CA ARG A 152 1.30 -4.72 10.93
C ARG A 152 2.56 -4.51 10.06
N PRO A 153 3.45 -5.50 9.95
CA PRO A 153 4.67 -5.37 9.15
C PRO A 153 4.42 -4.97 7.69
N VAL A 154 5.24 -4.06 7.16
CA VAL A 154 5.22 -3.66 5.73
C VAL A 154 5.52 -4.85 4.81
N ASP A 155 6.29 -5.83 5.30
CA ASP A 155 6.57 -7.10 4.65
C ASP A 155 5.34 -7.80 4.08
N ASP A 156 4.21 -7.71 4.80
CA ASP A 156 3.02 -8.46 4.45
C ASP A 156 2.31 -7.86 3.23
N ILE A 157 2.23 -6.53 3.11
CA ILE A 157 1.72 -5.89 1.88
C ILE A 157 2.71 -6.06 0.73
N TRP A 158 4.01 -5.97 1.01
CA TRP A 158 5.05 -6.20 0.00
C TRP A 158 4.93 -7.58 -0.63
N SER A 159 4.56 -8.59 0.15
CA SER A 159 4.37 -9.98 -0.31
C SER A 159 3.35 -10.13 -1.44
N PHE A 160 2.42 -9.18 -1.62
CA PHE A 160 1.48 -9.23 -2.74
C PHE A 160 2.15 -9.11 -4.12
N LEU A 161 3.37 -8.55 -4.21
CA LEU A 161 4.15 -8.56 -5.46
C LEU A 161 4.33 -9.98 -6.00
N GLY A 162 4.55 -10.96 -5.11
CA GLY A 162 4.68 -12.37 -5.46
C GLY A 162 3.36 -13.03 -5.88
N LYS A 163 2.22 -12.38 -5.63
CA LYS A 163 0.88 -12.84 -6.04
C LYS A 163 0.42 -12.22 -7.36
N PHE A 164 1.17 -11.27 -7.92
CA PHE A 164 0.81 -10.67 -9.21
C PHE A 164 0.91 -11.72 -10.31
N ASN A 165 -0.16 -11.86 -11.09
CA ASN A 165 -0.10 -12.61 -12.34
C ASN A 165 0.78 -11.87 -13.38
N SER A 166 0.91 -12.40 -14.60
CA SER A 166 1.79 -11.82 -15.63
C SER A 166 1.35 -10.44 -16.13
N THR A 167 0.09 -10.05 -15.95
CA THR A 167 -0.46 -8.78 -16.46
C THR A 167 -0.53 -7.69 -15.39
N GLN A 168 -0.59 -8.07 -14.12
CA GLN A 168 -0.72 -7.13 -13.01
C GLN A 168 0.57 -6.32 -12.79
N ILE A 169 0.37 -5.01 -12.64
CA ILE A 169 1.45 -4.02 -12.48
C ILE A 169 1.32 -3.24 -11.18
N ALA A 170 0.13 -3.21 -10.57
CA ALA A 170 -0.12 -2.50 -9.34
C ALA A 170 -1.17 -3.23 -8.49
N ALA A 171 -1.21 -2.89 -7.20
CA ALA A 171 -2.28 -3.27 -6.30
C ALA A 171 -2.78 -2.10 -5.47
N MET A 172 -4.10 -2.05 -5.27
CA MET A 172 -4.82 -1.04 -4.49
C MET A 172 -6.07 -1.64 -3.85
N ALA A 173 -6.67 -0.91 -2.91
CA ALA A 173 -7.98 -1.21 -2.36
C ALA A 173 -9.10 -0.50 -3.15
N PRO A 174 -10.33 -1.03 -3.13
CA PRO A 174 -11.51 -0.28 -3.54
C PRO A 174 -11.62 1.05 -2.79
N GLU A 175 -12.19 2.05 -3.44
CA GLU A 175 -12.50 3.32 -2.79
C GLU A 175 -13.70 3.14 -1.83
N HIS A 176 -14.69 2.29 -2.14
CA HIS A 176 -15.76 1.94 -1.20
C HIS A 176 -16.10 0.45 -1.29
N GLU A 177 -16.63 -0.11 -0.20
CA GLU A 177 -17.15 -1.48 -0.17
C GLU A 177 -18.63 -1.56 -0.57
N GLU A 178 -19.42 -0.51 -0.31
CA GLU A 178 -20.87 -0.46 -0.59
C GLU A 178 -21.19 0.50 -1.76
N PRO A 179 -21.59 -0.02 -2.94
CA PRO A 179 -21.91 0.80 -4.11
C PRO A 179 -22.97 1.88 -3.87
N ARG A 180 -23.95 1.63 -2.99
CA ARG A 180 -25.05 2.58 -2.71
C ARG A 180 -24.58 3.88 -2.05
N ILE A 181 -23.44 3.85 -1.37
CA ILE A 181 -22.86 5.02 -0.70
C ILE A 181 -21.58 5.53 -1.37
N GLY A 182 -21.00 4.74 -2.27
CA GLY A 182 -19.74 5.06 -2.93
C GLY A 182 -19.83 6.28 -3.84
N TRP A 183 -18.82 7.15 -3.77
CA TRP A 183 -18.78 8.39 -4.55
C TRP A 183 -18.68 8.14 -6.07
N TYR A 184 -17.84 7.19 -6.51
CA TYR A 184 -17.66 6.89 -7.94
C TYR A 184 -18.97 6.49 -8.62
N ASN A 185 -19.71 5.57 -8.00
CA ASN A 185 -21.03 5.12 -8.50
C ASN A 185 -22.04 6.25 -8.67
N ARG A 186 -21.99 7.24 -7.78
CA ARG A 186 -23.04 8.26 -7.65
C ARG A 186 -22.73 9.55 -8.38
N PHE A 187 -21.45 9.91 -8.50
CA PHE A 187 -21.05 11.26 -8.86
C PHE A 187 -19.98 11.32 -9.96
N ALA A 188 -19.24 10.24 -10.23
CA ALA A 188 -18.18 10.31 -11.22
C ALA A 188 -18.73 10.52 -12.63
N ARG A 189 -18.11 11.45 -13.36
CA ARG A 189 -18.44 11.79 -14.76
C ARG A 189 -17.35 11.35 -15.74
N HIS A 190 -16.59 10.35 -15.33
CA HIS A 190 -15.50 9.75 -16.08
C HIS A 190 -15.45 8.24 -15.78
N PRO A 191 -14.79 7.44 -16.61
CA PRO A 191 -14.63 6.01 -16.33
C PRO A 191 -13.83 5.77 -15.04
N TYR A 192 -14.15 4.70 -14.31
CA TYR A 192 -13.45 4.32 -13.08
C TYR A 192 -13.38 2.80 -12.94
N TYR A 193 -12.40 2.30 -12.20
CA TYR A 193 -12.15 0.87 -12.13
C TYR A 193 -13.22 0.14 -11.31
N GLY A 194 -13.66 -1.02 -11.81
CA GLY A 194 -14.59 -1.89 -11.09
C GLY A 194 -15.94 -1.22 -10.84
N VAL A 195 -16.52 -1.49 -9.68
CA VAL A 195 -17.85 -0.94 -9.31
C VAL A 195 -17.71 0.31 -8.46
N THR A 196 -16.74 0.37 -7.55
CA THR A 196 -16.66 1.45 -6.56
C THR A 196 -15.45 2.34 -6.77
N GLY A 197 -14.69 2.16 -7.85
CA GLY A 197 -13.38 2.78 -8.06
C GLY A 197 -12.34 2.28 -7.06
N ILE A 198 -11.12 2.82 -7.17
CA ILE A 198 -9.99 2.47 -6.30
C ILE A 198 -9.44 3.70 -5.59
N ASN A 199 -8.91 3.49 -4.40
CA ASN A 199 -8.24 4.53 -3.63
C ASN A 199 -6.73 4.47 -3.85
N SER A 200 -6.10 5.61 -4.16
CA SER A 200 -4.66 5.66 -4.47
C SER A 200 -3.76 5.91 -3.26
N GLY A 201 -4.29 5.99 -2.04
CA GLY A 201 -3.51 6.29 -0.83
C GLY A 201 -2.61 5.16 -0.36
N VAL A 202 -2.85 3.93 -0.82
CA VAL A 202 -1.93 2.80 -0.67
C VAL A 202 -1.83 2.10 -2.02
N MET A 203 -0.66 2.18 -2.66
CA MET A 203 -0.43 1.63 -3.99
C MET A 203 0.86 0.82 -4.01
N LEU A 204 0.74 -0.50 -4.14
CA LEU A 204 1.88 -1.37 -4.40
C LEU A 204 2.13 -1.42 -5.91
N MET A 205 3.36 -1.21 -6.34
CA MET A 205 3.72 -0.96 -7.75
C MET A 205 4.84 -1.90 -8.18
N ASN A 206 4.64 -2.61 -9.29
CA ASN A 206 5.74 -3.21 -10.05
C ASN A 206 6.21 -2.18 -11.09
N MET A 207 7.19 -1.38 -10.70
CA MET A 207 7.70 -0.24 -11.44
C MET A 207 8.27 -0.66 -12.80
N THR A 208 8.94 -1.82 -12.86
CA THR A 208 9.50 -2.34 -14.11
C THR A 208 8.41 -2.75 -15.11
N ARG A 209 7.32 -3.36 -14.66
CA ARG A 209 6.18 -3.66 -15.53
C ARG A 209 5.42 -2.39 -15.94
N ILE A 210 5.24 -1.42 -15.04
CA ILE A 210 4.61 -0.13 -15.37
C ILE A 210 5.36 0.55 -16.51
N ARG A 211 6.69 0.66 -16.43
CA ARG A 211 7.52 1.29 -17.47
C ARG A 211 7.45 0.58 -18.82
N ARG A 212 7.22 -0.73 -18.86
CA ARG A 212 7.18 -1.54 -20.09
C ARG A 212 5.79 -1.70 -20.69
N LYS A 213 4.73 -1.40 -19.95
CA LYS A 213 3.36 -1.64 -20.40
C LYS A 213 2.90 -0.57 -21.38
N TYR A 214 2.19 -1.02 -22.41
CA TYR A 214 1.41 -0.19 -23.32
C TYR A 214 -0.07 -0.25 -22.92
N PHE A 215 -0.64 0.89 -22.57
CA PHE A 215 -1.98 1.04 -22.03
C PHE A 215 -3.01 1.29 -23.13
N LYS A 216 -4.12 0.56 -23.06
CA LYS A 216 -5.35 0.88 -23.79
C LYS A 216 -5.93 2.18 -23.23
N ASN A 217 -6.56 2.95 -24.09
CA ASN A 217 -7.20 4.22 -23.77
C ASN A 217 -8.33 4.49 -24.76
N ASP A 218 -9.12 5.52 -24.50
CA ASP A 218 -10.25 5.93 -25.34
C ASP A 218 -10.03 7.30 -26.03
N MET A 219 -8.76 7.70 -26.17
CA MET A 219 -8.36 8.93 -26.85
C MET A 219 -7.82 8.65 -28.25
N THR A 220 -7.14 7.52 -28.43
CA THR A 220 -6.50 7.11 -29.69
C THR A 220 -6.51 5.57 -29.81
N PRO A 221 -6.56 5.01 -31.04
CA PRO A 221 -6.40 3.57 -31.24
C PRO A 221 -5.00 3.06 -30.84
N VAL A 222 -4.00 3.94 -30.74
CA VAL A 222 -2.62 3.58 -30.38
C VAL A 222 -2.52 3.40 -28.87
N ARG A 223 -1.87 2.31 -28.45
CA ARG A 223 -1.55 2.11 -27.02
C ARG A 223 -0.35 2.98 -26.64
N LEU A 224 -0.43 3.61 -25.48
CA LEU A 224 0.56 4.57 -25.00
C LEU A 224 1.28 4.01 -23.77
N GLN A 225 2.55 4.32 -23.60
CA GLN A 225 3.28 4.02 -22.38
C GLN A 225 2.86 4.94 -21.23
N TRP A 226 3.24 4.59 -19.99
CA TRP A 226 2.87 5.34 -18.79
C TRP A 226 3.19 6.84 -18.89
N GLY A 227 4.40 7.23 -19.31
CA GLY A 227 4.75 8.65 -19.43
C GLY A 227 3.99 9.39 -20.54
N GLU A 228 3.60 8.68 -21.60
CA GLU A 228 2.96 9.24 -22.79
C GLU A 228 1.46 9.46 -22.59
N ILE A 229 0.81 8.61 -21.78
CA ILE A 229 -0.65 8.62 -21.60
C ILE A 229 -1.14 9.66 -20.58
N LEU A 230 -0.31 10.09 -19.62
CA LEU A 230 -0.73 10.97 -18.52
C LEU A 230 -1.25 12.33 -18.99
N MET A 231 -0.51 13.03 -19.85
CA MET A 231 -0.92 14.35 -20.35
C MET A 231 -2.18 14.29 -21.24
N PRO A 232 -2.30 13.36 -22.20
CA PRO A 232 -3.54 13.17 -22.93
C PRO A 232 -4.74 12.91 -22.02
N LEU A 233 -4.62 12.01 -21.03
CA LEU A 233 -5.69 11.74 -20.08
C LEU A 233 -6.09 12.99 -19.30
N LEU A 234 -5.11 13.72 -18.76
CA LEU A 234 -5.36 14.96 -18.05
C LEU A 234 -6.09 15.97 -18.95
N LYS A 235 -5.61 16.20 -20.18
CA LYS A 235 -6.24 17.14 -21.10
C LYS A 235 -7.69 16.80 -21.41
N LYS A 236 -8.00 15.51 -21.60
CA LYS A 236 -9.36 15.04 -21.88
C LYS A 236 -10.28 15.18 -20.66
N TYR A 237 -9.79 14.81 -19.48
CA TYR A 237 -10.64 14.61 -18.31
C TYR A 237 -10.56 15.71 -17.25
N LYS A 238 -9.68 16.72 -17.39
CA LYS A 238 -9.46 17.77 -16.38
C LYS A 238 -10.71 18.50 -15.89
N LEU A 239 -11.77 18.56 -16.68
CA LEU A 239 -13.04 19.20 -16.29
C LEU A 239 -14.01 18.24 -15.58
N ASN A 240 -13.76 16.94 -15.63
CA ASN A 240 -14.65 15.90 -15.08
C ASN A 240 -14.05 15.19 -13.87
N ILE A 241 -12.72 15.23 -13.69
CA ILE A 241 -12.04 14.64 -12.52
C ILE A 241 -12.19 15.56 -11.31
N THR A 242 -12.48 14.96 -10.15
CA THR A 242 -12.64 15.65 -8.86
C THR A 242 -11.48 15.37 -7.92
N TRP A 243 -10.90 14.17 -8.00
CA TRP A 243 -9.80 13.70 -7.16
C TRP A 243 -8.48 13.60 -7.92
N GLY A 244 -8.39 14.29 -9.05
CA GLY A 244 -7.16 14.55 -9.77
C GLY A 244 -6.42 13.27 -10.16
N ASP A 245 -5.28 13.03 -9.52
CA ASP A 245 -4.39 11.91 -9.78
C ASP A 245 -5.03 10.54 -9.51
N GLN A 246 -5.90 10.42 -8.49
CA GLN A 246 -6.65 9.18 -8.23
C GLN A 246 -7.59 8.85 -9.38
N ASP A 247 -8.26 9.87 -9.95
CA ASP A 247 -9.20 9.68 -11.05
C ASP A 247 -8.48 9.27 -12.33
N LEU A 248 -7.28 9.81 -12.59
CA LEU A 248 -6.46 9.39 -13.73
C LEU A 248 -6.06 7.91 -13.62
N LEU A 249 -5.71 7.44 -12.42
CA LEU A 249 -5.44 6.01 -12.17
C LEU A 249 -6.70 5.16 -12.40
N ASN A 250 -7.86 5.61 -11.89
CA ASN A 250 -9.14 4.94 -12.08
C ASN A 250 -9.52 4.81 -13.57
N ILE A 251 -9.36 5.87 -14.37
CA ILE A 251 -9.62 5.86 -15.81
C ILE A 251 -8.66 4.90 -16.51
N MET A 252 -7.37 4.92 -16.16
CA MET A 252 -6.37 4.05 -16.77
C MET A 252 -6.66 2.57 -16.50
N PHE A 253 -7.03 2.22 -15.26
CA PHE A 253 -7.36 0.84 -14.91
C PHE A 253 -8.75 0.43 -15.41
N PHE A 254 -9.71 1.34 -15.58
CA PHE A 254 -10.98 1.03 -16.28
C PHE A 254 -10.74 0.45 -17.68
N HIS A 255 -9.81 1.03 -18.44
CA HIS A 255 -9.47 0.53 -19.78
C HIS A 255 -8.50 -0.67 -19.78
N ASN A 256 -7.84 -0.96 -18.65
CA ASN A 256 -6.84 -2.01 -18.53
C ASN A 256 -7.04 -2.82 -17.23
N PRO A 257 -8.25 -3.39 -17.00
CA PRO A 257 -8.60 -3.95 -15.70
C PRO A 257 -7.75 -5.17 -15.32
N GLU A 258 -7.18 -5.88 -16.30
CA GLU A 258 -6.27 -7.00 -16.09
C GLU A 258 -4.94 -6.60 -15.41
N SER A 259 -4.67 -5.30 -15.32
CA SER A 259 -3.40 -4.76 -14.80
C SER A 259 -3.39 -4.55 -13.30
N LEU A 260 -4.53 -4.71 -12.63
CA LEU A 260 -4.67 -4.40 -11.22
C LEU A 260 -4.92 -5.67 -10.39
N TYR A 261 -4.22 -5.77 -9.27
CA TYR A 261 -4.53 -6.69 -8.19
C TYR A 261 -5.30 -5.92 -7.11
N VAL A 262 -6.50 -6.36 -6.75
CA VAL A 262 -7.28 -5.66 -5.72
C VAL A 262 -7.08 -6.35 -4.38
N PHE A 263 -6.53 -5.64 -3.40
CA PHE A 263 -6.43 -6.15 -2.03
C PHE A 263 -7.65 -5.72 -1.17
N PRO A 264 -8.01 -6.50 -0.13
CA PRO A 264 -9.15 -6.20 0.74
C PRO A 264 -9.05 -4.87 1.50
N CYS A 265 -10.20 -4.32 1.92
CA CYS A 265 -10.33 -3.01 2.57
C CYS A 265 -9.53 -2.83 3.87
N GLN A 266 -9.16 -3.89 4.61
CA GLN A 266 -8.34 -3.73 5.82
C GLN A 266 -6.90 -3.26 5.52
N TRP A 267 -6.45 -3.33 4.26
CA TRP A 267 -5.17 -2.80 3.78
C TRP A 267 -5.23 -1.31 3.39
N ASN A 268 -6.39 -0.67 3.52
CA ASN A 268 -6.56 0.76 3.32
C ASN A 268 -7.81 1.23 4.08
N TYR A 269 -7.83 1.04 5.40
CA TYR A 269 -9.03 1.26 6.20
C TYR A 269 -9.23 2.75 6.49
N ARG A 270 -10.33 3.32 5.99
CA ARG A 270 -10.69 4.73 6.04
C ARG A 270 -11.89 4.98 6.96
N PRO A 271 -12.16 6.23 7.38
CA PRO A 271 -13.37 6.59 8.12
C PRO A 271 -14.63 6.15 7.39
N ASP A 272 -14.62 6.20 6.05
CA ASP A 272 -15.72 5.76 5.17
C ASP A 272 -16.16 4.30 5.46
N HIS A 273 -15.31 3.48 6.11
CA HIS A 273 -15.64 2.11 6.50
C HIS A 273 -16.41 1.97 7.82
N CYS A 274 -16.55 3.04 8.60
CA CYS A 274 -17.26 3.00 9.89
C CYS A 274 -18.12 4.23 10.22
N ILE A 275 -18.04 5.33 9.47
CA ILE A 275 -18.78 6.57 9.77
C ILE A 275 -20.31 6.41 9.76
N TYR A 276 -20.84 5.43 9.02
CA TYR A 276 -22.28 5.13 8.93
C TYR A 276 -22.62 3.70 9.38
N GLY A 277 -21.73 3.07 10.13
CA GLY A 277 -21.74 1.63 10.40
C GLY A 277 -20.60 0.92 9.68
N SER A 278 -20.20 -0.21 10.24
CA SER A 278 -19.09 -0.99 9.71
C SER A 278 -19.47 -1.64 8.38
N ASN A 279 -18.65 -1.44 7.35
CA ASN A 279 -18.86 -2.02 6.02
C ASN A 279 -17.62 -2.75 5.45
N CYS A 280 -16.55 -2.87 6.24
CA CYS A 280 -15.36 -3.62 5.87
C CYS A 280 -15.30 -4.94 6.67
N ARG A 281 -15.97 -5.97 6.15
CA ARG A 281 -16.13 -7.28 6.84
C ARG A 281 -14.79 -7.93 7.21
N THR A 282 -13.82 -7.87 6.32
CA THR A 282 -12.50 -8.46 6.57
C THR A 282 -11.73 -7.75 7.69
N ALA A 283 -11.95 -6.44 7.90
CA ALA A 283 -11.41 -5.75 9.07
C ALA A 283 -12.10 -6.18 10.38
N GLU A 284 -13.40 -6.48 10.37
CA GLU A 284 -14.06 -7.05 11.54
C GLU A 284 -13.48 -8.42 11.91
N GLU A 285 -13.24 -9.25 10.90
CA GLU A 285 -12.73 -10.62 11.05
C GLU A 285 -11.25 -10.67 11.46
N GLU A 286 -10.40 -9.78 10.92
CA GLU A 286 -8.94 -9.87 11.10
C GLU A 286 -8.30 -8.65 11.81
N GLY A 287 -9.03 -7.54 11.91
CA GLY A 287 -8.51 -6.24 12.35
C GLY A 287 -8.00 -5.38 11.18
N ILE A 288 -7.67 -4.12 11.50
CA ILE A 288 -7.14 -3.17 10.52
C ILE A 288 -5.64 -3.41 10.31
N PHE A 289 -5.21 -3.52 9.05
CA PHE A 289 -3.80 -3.75 8.71
C PHE A 289 -3.08 -2.45 8.41
N ILE A 290 -3.72 -1.57 7.64
CA ILE A 290 -3.25 -0.22 7.34
C ILE A 290 -4.42 0.73 7.57
N LEU A 291 -4.22 1.71 8.45
CA LEU A 291 -5.18 2.75 8.77
C LEU A 291 -4.88 4.00 7.93
N HIS A 292 -5.90 4.59 7.33
CA HIS A 292 -5.78 5.76 6.46
C HIS A 292 -6.63 6.90 7.00
N GLY A 293 -5.97 7.97 7.42
CA GLY A 293 -6.55 9.16 8.04
C GLY A 293 -7.10 10.19 7.05
N ASN A 294 -7.65 9.74 5.90
CA ASN A 294 -8.15 10.65 4.88
C ASN A 294 -9.20 11.62 5.43
N ARG A 295 -9.36 12.75 4.74
CA ARG A 295 -10.22 13.88 5.16
C ARG A 295 -9.69 14.64 6.40
N GLY A 296 -8.44 14.39 6.80
CA GLY A 296 -7.79 15.12 7.89
C GLY A 296 -8.25 14.70 9.28
N VAL A 297 -8.75 13.47 9.42
CA VAL A 297 -9.38 12.97 10.66
C VAL A 297 -8.42 12.81 11.83
N TYR A 298 -7.11 12.87 11.61
CA TYR A 298 -6.13 12.92 12.68
C TYR A 298 -6.07 14.29 13.35
N HIS A 299 -6.52 15.34 12.66
CA HIS A 299 -6.35 16.74 13.07
C HIS A 299 -7.67 17.44 13.39
N ASP A 300 -8.78 16.70 13.43
CA ASP A 300 -10.09 17.21 13.84
C ASP A 300 -10.77 16.31 14.89
N ASP A 301 -11.92 16.76 15.41
CA ASP A 301 -12.70 16.03 16.41
C ASP A 301 -13.82 15.17 15.79
N LYS A 302 -13.89 15.06 14.45
CA LYS A 302 -14.99 14.33 13.78
C LYS A 302 -14.86 12.83 13.93
N GLN A 303 -13.62 12.32 13.97
CA GLN A 303 -13.33 10.89 14.09
C GLN A 303 -12.25 10.67 15.17
N PRO A 304 -12.60 10.86 16.46
CA PRO A 304 -11.64 10.79 17.56
C PRO A 304 -11.00 9.40 17.70
N THR A 305 -11.64 8.35 17.20
CA THR A 305 -11.07 6.99 17.12
C THR A 305 -9.82 6.94 16.23
N PHE A 306 -9.81 7.63 15.08
CA PHE A 306 -8.66 7.70 14.18
C PHE A 306 -7.54 8.54 14.81
N ARG A 307 -7.89 9.71 15.36
CA ARG A 307 -6.94 10.56 16.07
C ARG A 307 -6.26 9.84 17.24
N ALA A 308 -7.01 9.05 18.02
CA ALA A 308 -6.43 8.29 19.12
C ALA A 308 -5.31 7.34 18.67
N VAL A 309 -5.47 6.67 17.53
CA VAL A 309 -4.42 5.80 16.96
C VAL A 309 -3.22 6.60 16.49
N TYR A 310 -3.46 7.71 15.78
CA TYR A 310 -2.40 8.61 15.34
C TYR A 310 -1.56 9.15 16.51
N GLU A 311 -2.22 9.68 17.54
CA GLU A 311 -1.56 10.22 18.73
C GLU A 311 -0.80 9.15 19.51
N ALA A 312 -1.34 7.93 19.61
CA ALA A 312 -0.65 6.83 20.28
C ALA A 312 0.67 6.47 19.58
N ILE A 313 0.68 6.41 18.23
CA ILE A 313 1.89 6.13 17.46
C ILE A 313 2.86 7.32 17.48
N LYS A 314 2.34 8.55 17.35
CA LYS A 314 3.14 9.78 17.42
C LYS A 314 3.88 9.90 18.74
N ASN A 315 3.21 9.61 19.86
CA ASN A 315 3.77 9.73 21.20
C ASN A 315 4.60 8.51 21.66
N TYR A 316 4.64 7.43 20.88
CA TYR A 316 5.47 6.26 21.18
C TYR A 316 6.96 6.54 20.94
N SER A 317 7.79 6.19 21.92
CA SER A 317 9.25 6.26 21.83
C SER A 317 9.84 4.90 21.47
N PHE A 318 10.79 4.88 20.53
CA PHE A 318 11.45 3.65 20.15
C PHE A 318 12.22 3.03 21.32
N GLY A 319 12.06 1.71 21.49
CA GLY A 319 12.68 0.95 22.58
C GLY A 319 11.74 0.69 23.76
N ASP A 320 10.69 1.50 23.91
CA ASP A 320 9.67 1.27 24.93
C ASP A 320 8.88 -0.02 24.70
N ASP A 321 8.36 -0.58 25.79
CA ASP A 321 7.45 -1.72 25.72
C ASP A 321 6.14 -1.32 25.00
N LEU A 322 5.87 -1.96 23.86
CA LEU A 322 4.71 -1.67 23.02
C LEU A 322 3.38 -1.97 23.71
N VAL A 323 3.34 -2.88 24.68
CA VAL A 323 2.09 -3.17 25.39
C VAL A 323 1.74 -2.02 26.34
N HIS A 324 2.68 -1.58 27.16
CA HIS A 324 2.46 -0.54 28.16
C HIS A 324 2.49 0.88 27.58
N SER A 325 3.35 1.16 26.60
CA SER A 325 3.55 2.50 26.04
C SER A 325 2.70 2.80 24.80
N LEU A 326 2.18 1.78 24.10
CA LEU A 326 1.34 1.97 22.90
C LEU A 326 -0.05 1.36 23.05
N LEU A 327 -0.16 0.04 23.29
CA LEU A 327 -1.44 -0.67 23.21
C LEU A 327 -2.41 -0.32 24.34
N GLN A 328 -1.97 -0.38 25.60
CA GLN A 328 -2.84 -0.11 26.75
C GLN A 328 -3.33 1.35 26.81
N PRO A 329 -2.49 2.39 26.59
CA PRO A 329 -2.96 3.77 26.54
C PRO A 329 -3.95 3.99 25.40
N LEU A 330 -3.65 3.43 24.21
CA LEU A 330 -4.54 3.52 23.06
C LEU A 330 -5.91 2.90 23.35
N GLU A 331 -5.96 1.70 23.95
CA GLU A 331 -7.23 1.06 24.28
C GLU A 331 -8.08 1.92 25.23
N ARG A 332 -7.46 2.57 26.22
CA ARG A 332 -8.16 3.49 27.14
C ARG A 332 -8.71 4.71 26.43
N GLU A 333 -7.97 5.31 25.50
CA GLU A 333 -8.47 6.44 24.70
C GLU A 333 -9.59 6.03 23.75
N LEU A 334 -9.47 4.85 23.12
CA LEU A 334 -10.49 4.33 22.22
C LEU A 334 -11.83 4.08 22.91
N GLN A 335 -11.83 3.61 24.16
CA GLN A 335 -13.05 3.40 24.95
C GLN A 335 -13.85 4.70 25.18
N LYS A 336 -13.18 5.87 25.18
CA LYS A 336 -13.84 7.19 25.30
C LYS A 336 -14.54 7.63 24.01
N THR A 337 -14.27 6.97 22.89
CA THR A 337 -14.77 7.37 21.56
C THR A 337 -16.10 6.72 21.16
N THR A 338 -16.67 5.89 22.04
CA THR A 338 -17.86 5.03 21.81
C THR A 338 -19.16 5.77 21.48
N HIS A 339 -19.19 7.09 21.65
CA HIS A 339 -20.28 7.94 21.21
C HIS A 339 -20.39 8.04 19.67
N THR A 340 -19.31 7.74 18.93
CA THR A 340 -19.27 7.70 17.46
C THR A 340 -19.47 6.27 16.91
N TYR A 341 -19.90 6.12 15.64
CA TYR A 341 -20.03 4.80 15.00
C TYR A 341 -18.70 4.05 14.94
N CYS A 342 -17.61 4.72 14.53
CA CYS A 342 -16.27 4.15 14.52
C CYS A 342 -15.81 3.74 15.93
N GLY A 343 -16.09 4.56 16.95
CA GLY A 343 -15.74 4.23 18.33
C GLY A 343 -16.51 3.05 18.91
N ARG A 344 -17.74 2.78 18.47
CA ARG A 344 -18.47 1.55 18.89
C ARG A 344 -17.79 0.27 18.41
N VAL A 345 -17.02 0.34 17.31
CA VAL A 345 -16.25 -0.79 16.76
C VAL A 345 -14.76 -0.68 17.06
N TYR A 346 -14.35 0.06 18.09
CA TYR A 346 -12.94 0.33 18.40
C TYR A 346 -12.06 -0.94 18.53
N LYS A 347 -12.64 -2.07 18.92
CA LYS A 347 -11.93 -3.37 19.02
C LYS A 347 -11.27 -3.77 17.69
N VAL A 348 -11.86 -3.37 16.55
CA VAL A 348 -11.30 -3.62 15.21
C VAL A 348 -9.96 -2.91 15.00
N PHE A 349 -9.76 -1.73 15.61
CA PHE A 349 -8.52 -0.94 15.52
C PHE A 349 -7.34 -1.55 16.29
N ILE A 350 -7.62 -2.23 17.41
CA ILE A 350 -6.56 -2.83 18.25
C ILE A 350 -6.34 -4.31 17.99
N LYS A 351 -7.24 -4.98 17.25
CA LYS A 351 -7.20 -6.43 17.02
C LYS A 351 -5.92 -6.89 16.32
N GLN A 352 -5.63 -6.36 15.14
CA GLN A 352 -4.39 -6.70 14.44
C GLN A 352 -3.17 -6.10 15.14
N LEU A 353 -3.26 -4.88 15.68
CA LEU A 353 -2.15 -4.25 16.40
C LEU A 353 -1.66 -5.14 17.56
N THR A 354 -2.59 -5.67 18.36
CA THR A 354 -2.29 -6.62 19.45
C THR A 354 -1.55 -7.86 18.94
N LYS A 355 -2.00 -8.41 17.79
CA LYS A 355 -1.35 -9.55 17.15
C LYS A 355 0.06 -9.20 16.67
N SER A 356 0.24 -8.07 16.01
CA SER A 356 1.53 -7.59 15.52
C SER A 356 2.55 -7.41 16.65
N ILE A 357 2.12 -6.85 17.80
CA ILE A 357 2.97 -6.70 18.99
C ILE A 357 3.37 -8.08 19.55
N ARG A 358 2.42 -9.01 19.68
CA ARG A 358 2.69 -10.37 20.14
C ARG A 358 3.69 -11.09 19.23
N ASP A 359 3.49 -11.01 17.92
CA ASP A 359 4.35 -11.67 16.93
C ASP A 359 5.77 -11.07 16.93
N LEU A 360 5.89 -9.75 17.16
CA LEU A 360 7.18 -9.08 17.30
C LEU A 360 7.95 -9.59 18.53
N TYR A 361 7.31 -9.71 19.69
CA TYR A 361 7.94 -10.26 20.90
C TYR A 361 8.30 -11.72 20.76
N ALA A 362 7.45 -12.53 20.14
CA ALA A 362 7.76 -13.92 19.85
C ALA A 362 9.02 -14.06 18.97
N ARG A 363 9.23 -13.16 18.00
CA ARG A 363 10.45 -13.13 17.18
C ARG A 363 11.68 -12.70 17.97
N ARG A 364 11.57 -11.65 18.79
CA ARG A 364 12.68 -11.16 19.66
C ARG A 364 13.10 -12.21 20.70
N SER A 365 12.20 -13.09 21.13
CA SER A 365 12.54 -14.18 22.06
C SER A 365 13.27 -15.37 21.41
N LYS A 366 13.29 -15.45 20.07
CA LYS A 366 13.84 -16.58 19.30
C LYS A 366 15.18 -16.27 18.62
N GLY A 367 15.55 -15.00 18.51
CA GLY A 367 16.85 -14.55 18.02
C GLY A 367 17.67 -14.01 19.19
#